data_AF-A0A349FFJ6-F1
#
_entry.id   AF-A0A349FFJ6-F1
#
_cell.length_a   1.000
_cell.length_b   1.000
_cell.length_c   1.000
_cell.angle_alpha   90.00
_cell.angle_beta   90.00
_cell.angle_gamma   90.00
#
_symmetry.space_group_name_H-M   'P 1'
#
loop_
_entity.id
_entity.type
_entity.pdbx_description
1 polymer ?
#
loop_
_entity_poly.entity_id
_entity_poly.type
_entity_poly.pdbx_seq_one_letter_code
_entity_poly.pdbx_strand_id
1 'polypeptide(L)'
;MQLQIVCEDSTQTERLSEIAERWGLQHDEQSSFALVLTEHRLELRKLDEPKLGAIYVDLVAGAVAHRRKFGGGKGQAIAKAAGLNKGATPTVLDGTAGLGRDAFVLASLGCKVQMVERHP
;
A
#
# COMPACT_ATOMS: atom_id res chain seq x y z
N MET A 1 9.05 -11.65 9.99
CA MET A 1 7.86 -11.07 10.65
C MET A 1 6.82 -12.17 10.84
N GLN A 2 6.08 -12.20 11.95
CA GLN A 2 5.10 -13.26 12.24
C GLN A 2 3.66 -12.75 12.02
N LEU A 3 2.89 -13.45 11.19
CA LEU A 3 1.50 -13.16 10.86
C LEU A 3 0.75 -14.45 10.59
N GLN A 4 -0.58 -14.45 10.71
CA GLN A 4 -1.36 -15.50 10.05
C GLN A 4 -1.27 -15.28 8.53
N ILE A 5 -0.81 -16.29 7.80
CA ILE A 5 -0.70 -16.26 6.33
C ILE A 5 -1.79 -17.16 5.77
N VAL A 6 -2.77 -16.57 5.07
CA VAL A 6 -4.01 -17.26 4.66
C VAL A 6 -4.22 -17.11 3.16
N CYS A 7 -4.54 -18.23 2.48
CA CYS A 7 -4.94 -18.25 1.08
C CYS A 7 -6.43 -18.59 0.98
N GLU A 8 -7.25 -17.67 0.51
CA GLU A 8 -8.69 -17.93 0.27
C GLU A 8 -8.94 -18.54 -1.10
N ASP A 9 -8.00 -18.34 -2.03
CA ASP A 9 -8.00 -18.98 -3.35
C ASP A 9 -6.97 -20.10 -3.39
N SER A 10 -7.45 -21.35 -3.34
CA SER A 10 -6.59 -22.54 -3.38
C SER A 10 -5.65 -22.60 -4.59
N THR A 11 -6.01 -21.96 -5.70
CA THR A 11 -5.19 -21.94 -6.93
C THR A 11 -3.96 -21.04 -6.80
N GLN A 12 -3.91 -20.16 -5.79
CA GLN A 12 -2.84 -19.19 -5.56
C GLN A 12 -1.91 -19.55 -4.39
N THR A 13 -1.98 -20.78 -3.87
CA THR A 13 -1.18 -21.20 -2.72
C THR A 13 0.33 -21.08 -2.95
N GLU A 14 0.80 -21.42 -4.16
CA GLU A 14 2.21 -21.27 -4.55
C GLU A 14 2.64 -19.79 -4.55
N ARG A 15 1.81 -18.92 -5.16
CA ARG A 15 2.04 -17.48 -5.17
C ARG A 15 2.12 -16.88 -3.76
N LEU A 16 1.26 -17.32 -2.83
CA LEU A 16 1.33 -16.86 -1.44
C LEU A 16 2.64 -17.31 -0.76
N SER A 17 3.10 -18.53 -1.07
CA SER A 17 4.36 -19.07 -0.56
C SER A 17 5.56 -18.26 -1.06
N GLU A 18 5.59 -17.90 -2.35
CA GLU A 18 6.62 -17.02 -2.93
C GLU A 18 6.63 -15.63 -2.28
N ILE A 19 5.45 -15.06 -2.02
CA ILE A 19 5.33 -13.77 -1.33
C ILE A 19 5.91 -13.88 0.09
N ALA A 20 5.54 -14.93 0.82
CA ALA A 20 6.02 -15.15 2.19
C ALA A 20 7.55 -15.31 2.22
N GLU A 21 8.12 -16.10 1.32
CA GLU A 21 9.57 -16.30 1.22
C GLU A 21 10.29 -15.00 0.88
N ARG A 22 9.82 -14.29 -0.17
CA ARG A 22 10.43 -13.04 -0.65
C ARG A 22 10.53 -11.98 0.46
N TRP A 23 9.52 -11.90 1.32
CA TRP A 23 9.44 -10.90 2.38
C TRP A 23 9.83 -11.45 3.76
N GLY A 24 10.27 -12.70 3.87
CA GLY A 24 10.65 -13.32 5.15
C GLY A 24 9.50 -13.35 6.16
N LEU A 25 8.29 -13.62 5.67
CA LEU A 25 7.09 -13.77 6.49
C LEU A 25 7.03 -15.19 7.05
N GLN A 26 6.69 -15.29 8.33
CA GLN A 26 6.54 -16.55 9.04
C GLN A 26 5.08 -16.69 9.48
N HIS A 27 4.50 -17.85 9.18
CA HIS A 27 3.15 -18.15 9.64
C HIS A 27 3.13 -18.31 11.17
N ASP A 28 2.20 -17.62 11.81
CA ASP A 28 1.92 -17.71 13.25
C ASP A 28 0.41 -17.70 13.48
N GLU A 29 -0.14 -18.83 13.91
CA GLU A 29 -1.57 -19.01 14.22
C GLU A 29 -2.03 -18.11 15.38
N GLN A 30 -1.13 -17.62 16.24
CA GLN A 30 -1.48 -16.78 17.39
C GLN A 30 -1.45 -15.28 17.08
N SER A 31 -0.97 -14.89 15.91
CA SER A 31 -0.93 -13.48 15.49
C SER A 31 -2.34 -12.87 15.47
N SER A 32 -2.50 -11.66 16.02
CA SER A 32 -3.75 -10.89 15.95
C SER A 32 -4.05 -10.36 14.53
N PHE A 33 -3.07 -10.47 13.62
CA PHE A 33 -3.18 -10.01 12.24
C PHE A 33 -3.04 -11.16 11.26
N ALA A 34 -3.85 -11.13 10.20
CA ALA A 34 -3.77 -12.02 9.06
C ALA A 34 -3.46 -11.25 7.78
N LEU A 35 -2.46 -11.74 7.05
CA LEU A 35 -2.22 -11.39 5.66
C LEU A 35 -2.94 -12.41 4.78
N VAL A 36 -3.97 -11.96 4.09
CA VAL A 36 -4.89 -12.82 3.34
C VAL A 36 -4.71 -12.56 1.85
N LEU A 37 -4.41 -13.62 1.10
CA LEU A 37 -4.47 -13.60 -0.35
C LEU A 37 -5.85 -14.07 -0.81
N THR A 38 -6.62 -13.14 -1.36
CA THR A 38 -7.92 -13.40 -1.99
C THR A 38 -7.75 -13.64 -3.48
N GLU A 39 -8.85 -13.96 -4.18
CA GLU A 39 -8.87 -14.07 -5.64
C GLU A 39 -8.31 -12.81 -6.33
N HIS A 40 -8.51 -11.63 -5.74
CA HIS A 40 -8.22 -10.36 -6.41
C HIS A 40 -7.02 -9.61 -5.86
N ARG A 41 -6.65 -9.81 -4.59
CA ARG A 41 -5.68 -8.95 -3.90
C ARG A 41 -5.09 -9.57 -2.64
N LEU A 42 -4.02 -8.94 -2.18
CA LEU A 42 -3.46 -9.16 -0.86
C LEU A 42 -4.03 -8.10 0.10
N GLU A 43 -4.51 -8.52 1.26
CA GLU A 43 -5.10 -7.63 2.26
C GLU A 43 -4.72 -8.01 3.69
N LEU A 44 -4.70 -7.02 4.57
CA LEU A 44 -4.42 -7.18 6.00
C LEU A 44 -5.73 -7.12 6.78
N ARG A 45 -5.93 -8.06 7.71
CA ARG A 45 -7.09 -8.12 8.61
C ARG A 45 -6.63 -8.15 10.06
N LYS A 46 -7.39 -7.48 10.92
CA LYS A 46 -7.27 -7.55 12.38
C LYS A 46 -8.30 -8.55 12.90
N LEU A 47 -7.83 -9.69 13.38
CA LEU A 47 -8.66 -10.87 13.64
C LEU A 47 -9.54 -10.74 14.88
N ASP A 48 -9.08 -9.99 15.88
CA ASP A 48 -9.82 -9.69 17.10
C ASP A 48 -10.84 -8.56 16.93
N GLU A 49 -10.81 -7.82 15.80
CA GLU A 49 -11.79 -6.78 15.46
C GLU A 49 -12.36 -6.92 14.03
N PRO A 50 -13.16 -7.96 13.73
CA PRO A 50 -13.66 -8.22 12.38
C PRO A 50 -14.49 -7.08 11.78
N LYS A 51 -15.13 -6.25 12.62
CA LYS A 51 -15.96 -5.11 12.20
C LYS A 51 -15.16 -3.97 11.55
N LEU A 52 -13.84 -3.90 11.76
CA LEU A 52 -12.97 -2.92 11.10
C LEU A 52 -12.82 -3.21 9.60
N GLY A 53 -13.06 -4.46 9.18
CA GLY A 53 -12.84 -4.91 7.82
C GLY A 53 -11.35 -5.07 7.47
N ALA A 54 -11.09 -5.36 6.20
CA ALA A 54 -9.75 -5.53 5.67
C ALA A 54 -9.20 -4.20 5.12
N ILE A 55 -7.87 -4.05 5.19
CA ILE A 55 -7.17 -2.95 4.51
C ILE A 55 -6.27 -3.51 3.41
N TYR A 56 -6.19 -2.80 2.30
CA TYR A 56 -5.35 -3.14 1.16
C TYR A 56 -4.94 -1.87 0.42
N VAL A 57 -3.89 -1.96 -0.38
CA VAL A 57 -3.42 -0.83 -1.20
C VAL A 57 -4.20 -0.82 -2.52
N ASP A 58 -4.92 0.28 -2.77
CA ASP A 58 -5.59 0.55 -4.05
C ASP A 58 -5.14 1.92 -4.58
N LEU A 59 -4.42 1.90 -5.69
CA LEU A 59 -3.93 3.11 -6.35
C LEU A 59 -4.83 3.54 -7.52
N VAL A 60 -5.83 2.74 -7.88
CA VAL A 60 -6.64 2.94 -9.09
C VAL A 60 -8.02 3.48 -8.76
N ALA A 61 -8.62 3.00 -7.67
CA ALA A 61 -9.98 3.33 -7.27
C ALA A 61 -10.04 3.91 -5.84
N GLY A 62 -11.25 4.00 -5.29
CA GLY A 62 -11.51 4.45 -3.92
C GLY A 62 -11.01 5.86 -3.59
N ALA A 63 -10.57 6.03 -2.33
CA ALA A 63 -10.13 7.32 -1.79
C ALA A 63 -8.93 7.90 -2.55
N VAL A 64 -8.04 7.06 -3.07
CA VAL A 64 -6.87 7.48 -3.83
C VAL A 64 -7.26 8.06 -5.19
N ALA A 65 -8.17 7.40 -5.91
CA ALA A 65 -8.70 7.91 -7.18
C ALA A 65 -9.46 9.23 -7.00
N HIS A 66 -10.27 9.32 -5.94
CA HIS A 66 -10.99 10.54 -5.58
C HIS A 66 -10.01 11.68 -5.26
N ARG A 67 -8.98 11.43 -4.44
CA ARG A 67 -7.95 12.42 -4.10
C ARG A 67 -7.14 12.87 -5.32
N ARG A 68 -6.87 11.97 -6.28
CA ARG A 68 -6.24 12.34 -7.55
C ARG A 68 -7.10 13.29 -8.39
N LYS A 69 -8.40 12.97 -8.55
CA LYS A 69 -9.33 13.74 -9.39
C LYS A 69 -9.75 15.08 -8.75
N PHE A 70 -10.03 15.08 -7.45
CA PHE A 70 -10.69 16.18 -6.75
C PHE A 70 -9.88 16.76 -5.57
N GLY A 71 -8.74 16.16 -5.21
CA GLY A 71 -7.93 16.62 -4.07
C GLY A 71 -7.18 17.93 -4.31
N GLY A 72 -7.36 18.59 -5.46
CA GLY A 72 -6.74 19.89 -5.76
C GLY A 72 -5.40 19.82 -6.49
N GLY A 73 -4.98 18.63 -6.95
CA GLY A 73 -3.79 18.47 -7.80
C GLY A 73 -2.52 19.08 -7.21
N LYS A 74 -1.82 19.94 -7.97
CA LYS A 74 -0.63 20.70 -7.50
C LYS A 74 -0.94 21.70 -6.36
N GLY A 75 -2.23 21.95 -6.09
CA GLY A 75 -2.69 22.76 -4.97
C GLY A 75 -2.62 22.06 -3.60
N GLN A 76 -2.45 20.74 -3.57
CA GLN A 76 -2.33 19.96 -2.33
C GLN A 76 -1.12 20.39 -1.51
N ALA A 77 -1.26 20.37 -0.18
CA ALA A 77 -0.17 20.74 0.75
C ALA A 77 1.10 19.91 0.48
N ILE A 78 0.96 18.61 0.25
CA ILE A 78 2.09 17.73 -0.06
C ILE A 78 2.79 18.09 -1.39
N ALA A 79 2.01 18.47 -2.42
CA ALA A 79 2.57 18.87 -3.70
C ALA A 79 3.34 20.20 -3.59
N LYS A 80 2.78 21.16 -2.84
CA LYS A 80 3.45 22.43 -2.55
C LYS A 80 4.73 22.23 -1.74
N ALA A 81 4.67 21.40 -0.70
CA ALA A 81 5.82 21.08 0.16
C ALA A 81 6.93 20.37 -0.61
N ALA A 82 6.57 19.49 -1.55
CA ALA A 82 7.52 18.82 -2.43
C ALA A 82 8.09 19.73 -3.54
N GLY A 83 7.60 20.96 -3.69
CA GLY A 83 8.10 21.90 -4.70
C GLY A 83 7.53 21.70 -6.11
N LEU A 84 6.35 21.08 -6.26
CA LEU A 84 5.61 21.01 -7.54
C LEU A 84 5.01 22.38 -7.92
N ASN A 85 5.85 23.39 -8.12
CA ASN A 85 5.45 24.73 -8.53
C ASN A 85 6.24 25.20 -9.76
N LYS A 86 5.71 26.22 -10.46
CA LYS A 86 6.41 26.99 -11.52
C LYS A 86 7.15 26.16 -12.59
N GLY A 87 6.63 24.99 -12.95
CA GLY A 87 7.19 24.12 -14.00
C GLY A 87 8.18 23.05 -13.52
N ALA A 88 8.53 23.03 -12.22
CA ALA A 88 9.37 21.98 -11.66
C ALA A 88 8.58 20.68 -11.44
N THR A 89 9.26 19.56 -11.70
CA THR A 89 8.77 18.20 -11.45
C THR A 89 9.91 17.39 -10.83
N PRO A 90 10.02 17.38 -9.50
CA PRO A 90 11.16 16.78 -8.81
C PRO A 90 11.16 15.24 -8.90
N THR A 91 12.34 14.67 -8.66
CA THR A 91 12.45 13.26 -8.25
C THR A 91 12.37 13.21 -6.74
N VAL A 92 11.50 12.36 -6.20
CA VAL A 92 11.17 12.29 -4.77
C VAL A 92 11.53 10.91 -4.22
N LEU A 93 12.18 10.89 -3.07
CA LEU A 93 12.32 9.71 -2.24
C LEU A 93 11.30 9.80 -1.10
N ASP A 94 10.32 8.90 -1.08
CA ASP A 94 9.48 8.67 0.09
C ASP A 94 10.15 7.60 0.96
N GLY A 95 10.81 8.05 2.03
CA GLY A 95 11.52 7.17 2.96
C GLY A 95 10.61 6.40 3.92
N THR A 96 9.30 6.63 3.86
CA THR A 96 8.29 6.14 4.81
C THR A 96 6.99 5.77 4.09
N ALA A 97 7.10 4.91 3.08
CA ALA A 97 6.05 4.73 2.08
C ALA A 97 4.67 4.38 2.68
N GLY A 98 4.63 3.49 3.69
CA GLY A 98 3.38 3.01 4.26
C GLY A 98 2.41 2.50 3.18
N LEU A 99 1.17 3.01 3.17
CA LEU A 99 0.17 2.68 2.14
C LEU A 99 0.37 3.43 0.81
N GLY A 100 1.44 4.20 0.64
CA GLY A 100 1.80 4.88 -0.61
C GLY A 100 0.86 6.01 -1.03
N ARG A 101 -0.03 6.49 -0.15
CA ARG A 101 -1.07 7.47 -0.51
C ARG A 101 -0.49 8.80 -1.00
N ASP A 102 0.51 9.34 -0.30
CA ASP A 102 1.13 10.61 -0.67
C ASP A 102 2.14 10.45 -1.81
N ALA A 103 2.95 9.38 -1.79
CA ALA A 103 3.80 8.99 -2.91
C ALA A 103 3.00 8.89 -4.22
N PHE A 104 1.83 8.26 -4.19
CA PHE A 104 0.97 8.15 -5.38
C PHE A 104 0.42 9.50 -5.84
N VAL A 105 0.09 10.41 -4.93
CA VAL A 105 -0.31 11.78 -5.30
C VAL A 105 0.82 12.47 -6.05
N LEU A 106 2.05 12.41 -5.53
CA LEU A 106 3.21 13.03 -6.17
C LEU A 106 3.51 12.40 -7.54
N ALA A 107 3.45 11.07 -7.64
CA ALA A 107 3.62 10.34 -8.89
C ALA A 107 2.53 10.70 -9.92
N SER A 108 1.27 10.80 -9.48
CA SER A 108 0.14 11.20 -10.33
C SER A 108 0.24 12.64 -10.83
N LEU A 109 1.02 13.48 -10.15
CA LEU A 109 1.31 14.86 -10.56
C LEU A 109 2.58 15.00 -11.41
N GLY A 110 3.21 13.87 -11.75
CA GLY A 110 4.33 13.77 -12.66
C GLY A 110 5.70 13.55 -11.99
N CYS A 111 5.79 13.53 -10.66
CA CYS A 111 7.07 13.26 -10.00
C CYS A 111 7.54 11.83 -10.30
N LYS A 112 8.86 11.66 -10.45
CA LYS A 112 9.46 10.33 -10.34
C LYS A 112 9.61 10.01 -8.87
N VAL A 113 8.88 9.03 -8.36
CA VAL A 113 8.88 8.69 -6.92
C VAL A 113 9.52 7.34 -6.70
N GLN A 114 10.48 7.28 -5.78
CA GLN A 114 11.00 6.04 -5.21
C GLN A 114 10.46 5.91 -3.78
N MET A 115 9.90 4.76 -3.46
CA MET A 115 9.35 4.45 -2.14
C MET A 115 10.28 3.49 -1.41
N VAL A 116 10.45 3.73 -0.11
CA VAL A 116 11.15 2.83 0.81
C VAL A 116 10.19 2.53 1.95
N GLU A 117 10.01 1.25 2.22
CA GLU A 117 9.30 0.73 3.39
C GLU A 117 10.21 -0.31 4.05
N ARG A 118 10.32 -0.21 5.37
CA ARG A 118 11.14 -1.14 6.17
C ARG A 118 10.34 -2.34 6.64
N HIS A 119 9.02 -2.20 6.70
CA HIS A 119 8.14 -3.26 7.13
C HIS A 119 7.93 -4.24 5.96
N PRO A 120 8.25 -5.53 6.14
CA PRO A 120 8.05 -6.54 5.10
C PRO A 120 6.57 -6.81 4.84
#